data_AF-A0A9D6XYG9-F1
#
_entry.id   AF-A0A9D6XYG9-F1
#
_cell.length_a   1.000
_cell.length_b   1.000
_cell.length_c   1.000
_cell.angle_alpha   90.00
_cell.angle_beta   90.00
_cell.angle_gamma   90.00
#
_symmetry.space_group_name_H-M   'P 1'
#
loop_
_entity.id
_entity.type
_entity.pdbx_description
1 polymer ?
#
loop_
_entity_poly.entity_id
_entity_poly.type
_entity_poly.pdbx_seq_one_letter_code
_entity_poly.pdbx_strand_id
1 'polypeptide(L)'
;MASIDRSEADRATDVRRKPAQMLAFYRVRSGMTVFDLSAGAGYNTELLARAVGASGKVYAQNPAPAARLDERMKTPSMIWM
;
A
#
# COMPACT_ATOMS: atom_id res chain seq x y z
N MET A 1 7.75 -5.56 2.88
CA MET A 1 8.87 -4.91 2.18
C MET A 1 9.62 -5.88 1.29
N ALA A 2 10.13 -6.97 1.83
CA ALA A 2 10.73 -8.07 1.05
C ALA A 2 9.70 -9.12 0.58
N SER A 3 8.43 -8.77 0.38
CA SER A 3 7.45 -9.78 -0.05
C SER A 3 7.71 -10.16 -1.51
N ILE A 4 7.64 -11.46 -1.81
CA ILE A 4 8.06 -12.03 -3.09
C ILE A 4 7.21 -11.52 -4.26
N ASP A 5 5.98 -11.12 -3.98
CA ASP A 5 4.96 -10.61 -4.88
C ASP A 5 5.05 -9.11 -5.17
N ARG A 6 6.03 -8.37 -4.61
CA ARG A 6 6.27 -6.96 -4.98
C ARG A 6 6.79 -6.88 -6.41
N SER A 7 6.29 -5.92 -7.19
CA SER A 7 6.82 -5.68 -8.54
C SER A 7 8.26 -5.15 -8.49
N GLU A 8 9.03 -5.35 -9.56
CA GLU A 8 10.40 -4.80 -9.65
C GLU A 8 10.41 -3.27 -9.60
N ALA A 9 9.44 -2.62 -10.24
CA ALA A 9 9.27 -1.17 -10.21
C ALA A 9 9.01 -0.64 -8.79
N ASP A 10 8.22 -1.38 -8.02
CA ASP A 10 7.95 -1.07 -6.62
C ASP A 10 9.21 -1.26 -5.75
N ARG A 11 9.97 -2.34 -5.95
CA ARG A 11 11.26 -2.56 -5.26
C ARG A 11 12.27 -1.46 -5.58
N ALA A 12 12.36 -1.03 -6.84
CA ALA A 12 13.20 0.10 -7.22
C ALA A 12 12.74 1.40 -6.55
N THR A 13 11.42 1.59 -6.41
CA THR A 13 10.84 2.75 -5.71
C THR A 13 11.13 2.72 -4.20
N ASP A 14 11.14 1.53 -3.58
CA ASP A 14 11.44 1.34 -2.15
C ASP A 14 12.80 1.94 -1.77
N VAL A 15 13.81 1.83 -2.66
CA VAL A 15 15.17 2.36 -2.44
C VAL A 15 15.15 3.84 -2.07
N ARG A 16 14.35 4.63 -2.80
CA ARG A 16 14.21 6.08 -2.58
C ARG A 16 13.17 6.42 -1.51
N ARG A 17 12.05 5.68 -1.46
CA ARG A 17 10.91 6.02 -0.60
C ARG A 17 11.03 5.54 0.85
N LYS A 18 12.05 4.73 1.19
CA LYS A 18 12.33 4.27 2.56
C LYS A 18 11.07 3.78 3.32
N PRO A 19 10.30 2.87 2.72
CA PRO A 19 9.00 2.45 3.23
C PRO A 19 9.02 1.77 4.61
N ALA A 20 10.08 1.06 4.98
CA ALA A 20 10.19 0.49 6.33
C ALA A 20 10.24 1.61 7.39
N GLN A 21 11.03 2.66 7.13
CA GLN A 21 11.10 3.84 7.98
C GLN A 21 9.77 4.59 8.01
N MET A 22 9.11 4.74 6.86
CA MET A 22 7.79 5.37 6.76
C MET A 22 6.74 4.63 7.59
N LEU A 23 6.64 3.30 7.47
CA LEU A 23 5.67 2.51 8.24
C LEU A 23 5.97 2.55 9.75
N ALA A 24 7.25 2.52 10.13
CA ALA A 24 7.67 2.67 11.52
C ALA A 24 7.29 4.05 12.09
N PHE A 25 7.44 5.11 11.30
CA PHE A 25 7.04 6.46 11.67
C PHE A 25 5.52 6.58 11.85
N TYR A 26 4.72 6.02 10.93
CA TYR A 26 3.26 6.01 11.04
C TYR A 26 2.72 5.09 12.13
N ARG A 27 3.55 4.17 12.64
CA ARG A 27 3.19 3.20 13.69
C ARG A 27 1.93 2.41 13.35
N VAL A 28 1.74 2.10 12.07
CA VAL A 28 0.61 1.29 11.58
C VAL A 28 0.75 -0.13 12.15
N ARG A 29 -0.36 -0.69 12.63
CA ARG A 29 -0.43 -2.02 13.23
C ARG A 29 -1.54 -2.84 12.59
N SER A 30 -1.45 -4.15 12.77
CA SER A 30 -2.49 -5.07 12.32
C SER A 30 -3.86 -4.70 12.92
N GLY A 31 -4.91 -4.81 12.11
CA GLY A 31 -6.28 -4.49 12.51
C GLY A 31 -6.66 -3.01 12.44
N MET A 32 -5.72 -2.11 12.18
CA MET A 32 -6.04 -0.68 12.06
C MET A 32 -6.86 -0.37 10.82
N THR A 33 -7.69 0.67 10.91
CA THR A 33 -8.28 1.35 9.76
C THR A 33 -7.43 2.58 9.44
N VAL A 34 -6.92 2.68 8.22
CA VAL A 34 -6.01 3.74 7.78
C VAL A 34 -6.58 4.46 6.55
N PHE A 35 -6.34 5.76 6.45
CA PHE A 35 -6.71 6.58 5.30
C PHE A 35 -5.46 7.04 4.54
N ASP A 36 -5.30 6.59 3.31
CA ASP A 36 -4.24 7.01 2.39
C ASP A 36 -4.77 8.15 1.51
N LEU A 37 -4.55 9.37 1.98
CA LEU A 37 -4.95 10.59 1.29
C LEU A 37 -3.99 10.88 0.13
N SER A 38 -4.53 11.08 -1.07
CA SER A 38 -3.73 11.21 -2.31
C SER A 38 -2.96 9.93 -2.65
N ALA A 39 -3.68 8.81 -2.66
CA ALA A 39 -3.14 7.47 -2.94
C ALA A 39 -2.38 7.35 -4.27
N GLY A 40 -2.68 8.23 -5.23
CA GLY A 40 -2.10 8.23 -6.56
C GLY A 40 -2.29 6.88 -7.23
N ALA A 41 -1.18 6.25 -7.63
CA ALA A 41 -1.16 4.91 -8.23
C ALA A 41 -1.18 3.76 -7.20
N GLY A 42 -1.29 4.03 -5.91
CA GLY A 42 -1.50 3.00 -4.88
C GLY A 42 -0.24 2.39 -4.25
N TYR A 43 0.94 2.98 -4.46
CA TYR A 43 2.18 2.47 -3.86
C TYR A 43 2.11 2.44 -2.33
N ASN A 44 1.69 3.54 -1.68
CA ASN A 44 1.58 3.56 -0.22
C ASN A 44 0.39 2.73 0.25
N THR A 45 -0.73 2.77 -0.48
CA THR A 45 -1.93 1.98 -0.20
C THR A 45 -1.60 0.50 -0.03
N GLU A 46 -0.84 -0.08 -0.95
CA GLU A 46 -0.43 -1.50 -0.86
C GLU A 46 0.41 -1.77 0.40
N LEU A 47 1.35 -0.88 0.73
CA LEU A 47 2.21 -1.03 1.90
C LEU A 47 1.44 -0.92 3.22
N LEU A 48 0.52 0.03 3.30
CA LEU A 48 -0.38 0.21 4.43
C LEU A 48 -1.30 -1.00 4.57
N ALA A 49 -1.86 -1.47 3.45
CA ALA A 49 -2.78 -2.59 3.46
C ALA A 49 -2.07 -3.86 3.98
N ARG A 50 -0.81 -4.09 3.58
CA ARG A 50 0.00 -5.20 4.11
C ARG A 50 0.32 -5.05 5.59
N ALA A 51 0.51 -3.82 6.07
CA ALA A 51 0.81 -3.55 7.47
C ALA A 51 -0.40 -3.75 8.40
N VAL A 52 -1.60 -3.39 7.93
CA VAL A 52 -2.84 -3.62 8.70
C VAL A 52 -3.33 -5.06 8.61
N GLY A 53 -2.98 -5.79 7.53
CA GLY A 53 -3.33 -7.19 7.34
C GLY A 53 -4.83 -7.43 7.18
N ALA A 54 -5.22 -8.70 7.11
CA ALA A 54 -6.59 -9.13 6.76
C ALA A 54 -7.70 -8.72 7.76
N SER A 55 -7.33 -8.30 8.98
CA SER A 55 -8.27 -7.78 9.97
C SER A 55 -8.40 -6.25 9.94
N GLY A 56 -7.57 -5.58 9.13
CA GLY A 56 -7.54 -4.13 9.01
C GLY A 56 -8.23 -3.63 7.75
N LYS A 57 -8.19 -2.31 7.54
CA LYS A 57 -8.75 -1.69 6.33
C LYS A 57 -7.94 -0.48 5.90
N VAL A 58 -7.78 -0.31 4.60
CA VAL A 58 -7.20 0.91 4.03
C VAL A 58 -8.20 1.56 3.08
N TYR A 59 -8.50 2.82 3.32
CA TYR A 59 -9.23 3.67 2.40
C TYR A 59 -8.23 4.46 1.56
N ALA A 60 -8.21 4.22 0.25
CA ALA A 60 -7.37 4.95 -0.69
C ALA A 60 -8.21 6.03 -1.36
N GLN A 61 -7.81 7.30 -1.22
CA GLN A 61 -8.54 8.42 -1.81
C GLN A 61 -7.69 9.17 -2.82
N ASN A 62 -8.34 9.52 -3.93
CA ASN A 62 -7.83 10.41 -4.95
C ASN A 62 -8.92 11.42 -5.33
N PRO A 63 -8.56 12.63 -5.82
CA PRO A 63 -9.54 13.61 -6.30
C PRO A 63 -10.29 13.15 -7.56
N ALA A 64 -9.72 12.21 -8.32
CA ALA A 64 -10.33 11.58 -9.49
C ALA A 64 -9.95 10.09 -9.54
N PRO A 65 -10.69 9.26 -10.30
CA PRO A 65 -10.31 7.87 -10.53
C PRO A 65 -8.88 7.74 -11.06
N ALA A 66 -8.18 6.68 -10.65
CA ALA A 66 -6.80 6.44 -11.03
C ALA A 66 -6.66 5.03 -11.60
N ALA A 67 -6.60 4.90 -12.93
CA ALA A 67 -6.56 3.60 -13.63
C ALA A 67 -5.48 2.65 -13.09
N ARG A 68 -4.28 3.15 -12.77
CA ARG A 68 -3.22 2.31 -12.18
C ARG A 68 -3.54 1.81 -10.77
N LEU A 69 -4.27 2.60 -9.97
CA LEU A 69 -4.74 2.15 -8.67
C LEU A 69 -5.80 1.05 -8.88
N ASP A 70 -6.74 1.25 -9.81
CA ASP A 70 -7.78 0.26 -10.13
C ASP A 70 -7.18 -1.05 -10.65
N GLU A 71 -6.13 -0.98 -11.46
CA GLU A 71 -5.36 -2.15 -11.90
C GLU A 71 -4.63 -2.82 -10.73
N ARG A 72 -3.99 -2.04 -9.85
CA ARG A 72 -3.27 -2.55 -8.69
C ARG A 72 -4.20 -3.28 -7.72
N MET A 73 -5.42 -2.79 -7.52
CA MET A 73 -6.42 -3.45 -6.66
C MET A 73 -6.80 -4.86 -7.13
N LYS A 74 -6.58 -5.18 -8.42
CA LYS A 74 -6.82 -6.52 -9.00
C LYS A 74 -5.64 -7.47 -8.84
N THR A 75 -4.51 -7.01 -8.29
CA THR A 75 -3.32 -7.85 -8.13
C THR A 75 -3.48 -8.81 -6.95
N PRO A 76 -2.86 -10.01 -6.99
CA PRO A 76 -2.93 -10.99 -5.89
C PRO A 76 -2.49 -10.41 -4.54
N SER A 77 -1.56 -9.45 -4.58
CA SER A 77 -1.07 -8.66 -3.45
C SER A 77 -2.14 -7.84 -2.71
N MET A 78 -3.30 -7.62 -3.32
CA MET A 78 -4.42 -6.84 -2.78
C MET A 78 -5.71 -7.65 -2.61
N ILE A 79 -5.78 -8.88 -3.14
CA ILE A 79 -6.99 -9.73 -3.15
C ILE A 79 -7.20 -10.50 -1.84
N TRP A 80 -6.15 -10.65 -1.02
CA TRP A 80 -6.17 -11.41 0.24
C TRP A 80 -6.07 -10.54 1.51
N MET A 81 -6.35 -9.24 1.38
CA MET A 81 -6.31 -8.24 2.46
C MET A 81 -7.62 -7.47 2.50
#